data_AF-A0A9X4PCU2-F1
#
_entry.id   AF-A0A9X4PCU2-F1
#
_cell.length_a   1.000
_cell.length_b   1.000
_cell.length_c   1.000
_cell.angle_alpha   90.00
_cell.angle_beta   90.00
_cell.angle_gamma   90.00
#
_symmetry.space_group_name_H-M   'P 1'
#
loop_
_entity.id
_entity.type
_entity.pdbx_description
1 polymer ?
#
loop_
_entity_poly.entity_id
_entity_poly.type
_entity_poly.pdbx_seq_one_letter_code
_entity_poly.pdbx_strand_id
1 'polypeptide(L)'
;MANKTKSLHFTQAPLPFVGQKRLFLNQFKALLNQHLTDDGEGWTIVDVFGGSGLLSHVAKQIKPKARVIYNDYDSYAERLAHIDDINRLRAELWQLLDGKVESKKRLPPALKQQVIAKIEAFKGSKDLNTLVDWLLFSGQQAATFEDFYRQDFWFRVRKTPYASAEHYLDGLEIVSESFHQLMPKFQDNPKALLILDPPYLCTHQASYRQAHYFDLIDFLRLINLTRPPYLFFSSTKSEFIRFIDYMIEDKVDNWQIFESYQRIVNTSTSYAGRYEDNLVYKF
;
A
#
# COMPACT_ATOMS: atom_id res chain seq x y z
N MET A 1 -36.52 -3.21 -11.23
CA MET A 1 -35.93 -2.19 -10.33
C MET A 1 -34.56 -2.70 -9.93
N ALA A 2 -33.50 -2.18 -10.54
CA ALA A 2 -32.13 -2.57 -10.19
C ALA A 2 -31.81 -1.98 -8.82
N ASN A 3 -31.61 -2.86 -7.83
CA ASN A 3 -31.12 -2.48 -6.52
C ASN A 3 -29.72 -1.91 -6.74
N LYS A 4 -29.56 -0.58 -6.74
CA LYS A 4 -28.24 0.06 -6.71
C LYS A 4 -27.61 -0.36 -5.39
N THR A 5 -26.83 -1.44 -5.42
CA THR A 5 -25.93 -1.80 -4.33
C THR A 5 -25.11 -0.54 -4.06
N LYS A 6 -25.35 0.07 -2.89
CA LYS A 6 -24.71 1.32 -2.49
C LYS A 6 -23.23 0.99 -2.37
N SER A 7 -22.43 1.28 -3.41
CA SER A 7 -21.02 0.93 -3.38
C SER A 7 -20.39 1.64 -2.20
N LEU A 8 -19.85 0.86 -1.27
CA LEU A 8 -19.11 1.40 -0.14
C LEU A 8 -17.88 2.08 -0.73
N HIS A 9 -17.87 3.41 -0.76
CA HIS A 9 -16.74 4.16 -1.29
C HIS A 9 -15.62 4.15 -0.23
N PHE A 10 -14.64 3.26 -0.40
CA PHE A 10 -13.49 3.22 0.51
C PHE A 10 -12.57 4.42 0.24
N THR A 11 -12.22 5.15 1.31
CA THR A 11 -11.26 6.28 1.28
C THR A 11 -9.95 5.95 1.98
N GLN A 12 -9.85 4.74 2.53
CA GLN A 12 -8.67 4.15 3.15
C GLN A 12 -8.73 2.64 3.02
N ALA A 13 -7.59 1.98 3.15
CA ALA A 13 -7.50 0.54 3.12
C ALA A 13 -8.26 -0.09 4.32
N PRO A 14 -8.98 -1.22 4.15
CA PRO A 14 -9.76 -1.85 5.24
C PRO A 14 -8.92 -2.32 6.43
N LEU A 15 -7.73 -2.85 6.15
CA LEU A 15 -6.71 -3.27 7.12
C LEU A 15 -5.46 -2.37 7.06
N PRO A 16 -4.66 -2.30 8.14
CA PRO A 16 -3.42 -1.54 8.15
C PRO A 16 -2.47 -1.96 7.02
N PHE A 17 -1.98 -0.97 6.29
CA PHE A 17 -0.95 -1.11 5.27
C PHE A 17 -0.10 0.16 5.28
N VAL A 18 1.22 -0.01 5.40
CA VAL A 18 2.18 1.09 5.40
C VAL A 18 2.28 1.65 3.99
N GLY A 19 2.31 2.98 3.84
CA GLY A 19 2.48 3.61 2.54
C GLY A 19 1.20 3.74 1.70
N GLN A 20 0.02 3.39 2.21
CA GLN A 20 -1.24 3.57 1.48
C GLN A 20 -1.42 5.03 1.01
N LYS A 21 -1.71 5.25 -0.27
CA LYS A 21 -1.76 6.57 -0.91
C LYS A 21 -3.08 7.32 -0.68
N ARG A 22 -3.66 7.18 0.52
CA ARG A 22 -4.95 7.81 0.89
C ARG A 22 -4.95 9.34 0.74
N LEU A 23 -3.80 9.98 0.96
CA LEU A 23 -3.65 11.44 0.88
C LEU A 23 -3.60 11.98 -0.56
N PHE A 24 -3.44 11.10 -1.57
CA PHE A 24 -3.45 11.47 -2.99
C PHE A 24 -4.75 11.13 -3.70
N LEU A 25 -5.75 10.55 -3.02
CA LEU A 25 -6.94 10.02 -3.71
C LEU A 25 -7.70 11.08 -4.50
N ASN A 26 -7.76 12.32 -4.02
CA ASN A 26 -8.46 13.38 -4.73
C ASN A 26 -7.74 13.77 -6.02
N GLN A 27 -6.41 13.90 -5.96
CA GLN A 27 -5.57 14.21 -7.11
C GLN A 27 -5.54 13.04 -8.10
N PHE A 28 -5.44 11.81 -7.60
CA PHE A 28 -5.52 10.60 -8.41
C PHE A 28 -6.85 10.52 -9.18
N LYS A 29 -7.99 10.73 -8.49
CA LYS A 29 -9.31 10.79 -9.15
C LYS A 29 -9.38 11.90 -10.20
N ALA A 30 -8.85 13.09 -9.90
CA ALA A 30 -8.84 14.21 -10.84
C ALA A 30 -8.04 13.87 -12.11
N LEU A 31 -6.85 13.28 -11.97
CA LEU A 31 -6.03 12.86 -13.11
C LEU A 31 -6.72 11.79 -13.95
N LEU A 32 -7.29 10.76 -13.32
CA LEU A 32 -8.05 9.74 -14.05
C LEU A 32 -9.25 10.36 -14.78
N ASN A 33 -9.96 11.30 -14.18
CA ASN A 33 -11.09 11.97 -14.83
C ASN A 33 -10.68 12.91 -15.97
N GLN A 34 -9.53 13.57 -15.84
CA GLN A 34 -9.00 14.46 -16.86
C GLN A 34 -8.50 13.70 -18.09
N HIS A 35 -7.87 12.55 -17.91
CA HIS A 35 -7.14 11.86 -18.99
C HIS A 35 -7.82 10.59 -19.51
N LEU A 36 -8.65 9.92 -18.71
CA LEU A 36 -9.36 8.71 -19.13
C LEU A 36 -10.85 9.04 -19.32
N THR A 37 -11.25 9.37 -20.56
CA THR A 37 -12.64 9.65 -20.93
C THR A 37 -13.50 8.38 -20.96
N ASP A 38 -14.82 8.55 -21.15
CA ASP A 38 -15.76 7.45 -21.41
C ASP A 38 -15.73 6.33 -20.36
N ASP A 39 -15.65 6.72 -19.08
CA ASP A 39 -15.55 5.82 -17.93
C ASP A 39 -14.39 4.81 -18.01
N GLY A 40 -13.34 5.15 -18.78
CA GLY A 40 -12.14 4.34 -18.99
C GLY A 40 -12.31 3.25 -20.05
N GLU A 41 -13.26 3.38 -20.97
CA GLU A 41 -13.45 2.42 -22.04
C GLU A 41 -12.18 2.20 -22.90
N GLY A 42 -11.79 0.94 -23.04
CA GLY A 42 -10.56 0.55 -23.76
C GLY A 42 -9.26 0.86 -23.01
N TRP A 43 -9.32 1.40 -21.79
CA TRP A 43 -8.15 1.60 -20.94
C TRP A 43 -7.86 0.37 -20.08
N THR A 44 -6.56 0.12 -19.87
CA THR A 44 -6.07 -0.79 -18.84
C THR A 44 -5.33 0.02 -17.78
N ILE A 45 -5.74 -0.08 -16.53
CA ILE A 45 -5.03 0.56 -15.41
C ILE A 45 -4.29 -0.55 -14.66
N VAL A 46 -2.96 -0.46 -14.61
CA VAL A 46 -2.10 -1.47 -14.01
C VAL A 46 -1.48 -0.90 -12.75
N ASP A 47 -1.95 -1.38 -11.60
CA ASP A 47 -1.38 -1.07 -10.30
C ASP A 47 -0.24 -2.03 -9.99
N VAL A 48 0.97 -1.63 -10.40
CA VAL A 48 2.15 -2.51 -10.48
C VAL A 48 2.65 -2.89 -9.07
N PHE A 49 2.53 -1.97 -8.12
CA PHE A 49 2.89 -2.17 -6.72
C PHE A 49 1.65 -1.98 -5.86
N GLY A 50 0.65 -2.81 -6.10
CA GLY A 50 -0.71 -2.55 -5.65
C GLY A 50 -0.88 -2.43 -4.13
N GLY A 51 0.00 -3.07 -3.36
CA GLY A 51 0.02 -2.98 -1.90
C GLY A 51 -1.36 -3.25 -1.31
N SER A 52 -1.97 -2.24 -0.68
CA SER A 52 -3.33 -2.32 -0.12
C SER A 52 -4.50 -2.39 -1.13
N GLY A 53 -4.23 -2.25 -2.43
CA GLY A 53 -5.25 -2.19 -3.49
C GLY A 53 -6.11 -0.92 -3.46
N LEU A 54 -5.79 0.08 -2.65
CA LEU A 54 -6.63 1.28 -2.49
C LEU A 54 -6.73 2.10 -3.78
N LEU A 55 -5.63 2.24 -4.53
CA LEU A 55 -5.64 2.94 -5.82
C LEU A 55 -6.40 2.14 -6.87
N SER A 56 -6.18 0.83 -6.94
CA SER A 56 -6.96 -0.10 -7.76
C SER A 56 -8.47 -0.02 -7.50
N HIS A 57 -8.89 -0.09 -6.23
CA HIS A 57 -10.30 0.04 -5.83
C HIS A 57 -10.88 1.35 -6.34
N VAL A 58 -10.21 2.47 -6.06
CA VAL A 58 -10.69 3.80 -6.48
C VAL A 58 -10.75 3.89 -8.01
N ALA A 59 -9.72 3.43 -8.71
CA ALA A 59 -9.67 3.43 -10.17
C ALA A 59 -10.86 2.68 -10.76
N LYS A 60 -11.19 1.49 -10.25
CA LYS A 60 -12.33 0.70 -10.75
C LYS A 60 -13.67 1.36 -10.47
N GLN A 61 -13.83 2.00 -9.30
CA GLN A 61 -15.06 2.72 -8.97
C GLN A 61 -15.30 3.94 -9.87
N ILE A 62 -14.24 4.69 -10.21
CA ILE A 62 -14.38 5.90 -11.03
C ILE A 62 -14.26 5.66 -12.54
N LYS A 63 -13.67 4.54 -12.95
CA LYS A 63 -13.54 4.09 -14.34
C LYS A 63 -14.08 2.67 -14.48
N PRO A 64 -15.40 2.46 -14.34
CA PRO A 64 -16.00 1.13 -14.30
C PRO A 64 -15.80 0.33 -15.59
N LYS A 65 -15.63 0.99 -16.75
CA LYS A 65 -15.37 0.33 -18.04
C LYS A 65 -13.89 0.00 -18.28
N ALA A 66 -12.98 0.54 -17.46
CA ALA A 66 -11.57 0.17 -17.54
C ALA A 66 -11.35 -1.26 -17.02
N ARG A 67 -10.39 -1.94 -17.65
CA ARG A 67 -9.76 -3.13 -17.07
C ARG A 67 -8.79 -2.65 -16.00
N VAL A 68 -8.95 -3.08 -14.76
CA VAL A 68 -8.07 -2.67 -13.65
C VAL A 68 -7.36 -3.91 -13.12
N ILE A 69 -6.03 -3.90 -13.24
CA ILE A 69 -5.15 -4.97 -12.77
C ILE A 69 -4.53 -4.52 -11.45
N TYR A 70 -4.82 -5.28 -10.40
CA TYR A 70 -4.26 -5.10 -9.07
C TYR A 70 -3.18 -6.15 -8.84
N ASN A 71 -1.91 -5.74 -8.84
CA ASN A 71 -0.80 -6.63 -8.52
C ASN A 71 -0.60 -6.72 -6.99
N ASP A 72 -1.19 -7.74 -6.39
CA ASP A 72 -1.15 -8.00 -4.95
C ASP A 72 0.05 -8.87 -4.54
N TYR A 73 1.25 -8.31 -4.69
CA TYR A 73 2.48 -9.00 -4.30
C TYR A 73 2.57 -9.25 -2.78
N ASP A 74 1.91 -8.40 -1.97
CA ASP A 74 1.93 -8.46 -0.50
C ASP A 74 0.87 -9.41 0.11
N SER A 75 0.08 -10.08 -0.74
CA SER A 75 -1.04 -10.95 -0.34
C SER A 75 -2.05 -10.22 0.56
N TYR A 76 -2.32 -8.95 0.29
CA TYR A 76 -3.29 -8.17 1.04
C TYR A 76 -4.71 -8.71 0.87
N ALA A 77 -5.08 -9.25 -0.29
CA ALA A 77 -6.37 -9.89 -0.53
C ALA A 77 -6.60 -11.09 0.40
N GLU A 78 -5.56 -11.88 0.68
CA GLU A 78 -5.60 -12.95 1.68
C GLU A 78 -5.88 -12.40 3.08
N ARG A 79 -5.21 -11.30 3.46
CA ARG A 79 -5.44 -10.64 4.77
C ARG A 79 -6.90 -10.19 4.92
N LEU A 80 -7.48 -9.63 3.85
CA LEU A 80 -8.88 -9.18 3.84
C LEU A 80 -9.86 -10.34 4.06
N ALA A 81 -9.58 -11.52 3.51
CA ALA A 81 -10.41 -12.73 3.73
C ALA A 81 -10.42 -13.19 5.19
N HIS A 82 -9.45 -12.76 5.99
CA HIS A 82 -9.30 -13.13 7.40
C HIS A 82 -9.70 -12.02 8.39
N ILE A 83 -10.41 -10.97 7.95
CA ILE A 83 -10.86 -9.88 8.83
C ILE A 83 -11.64 -10.38 10.05
N ASP A 84 -12.45 -11.43 9.91
CA ASP A 84 -13.23 -11.99 11.00
C ASP A 84 -12.34 -12.60 12.10
N ASP A 85 -11.30 -13.34 11.72
CA ASP A 85 -10.32 -13.89 12.64
C ASP A 85 -9.48 -12.78 13.30
N ILE A 86 -9.09 -11.78 12.52
CA ILE A 86 -8.40 -10.59 13.04
C ILE A 86 -9.27 -9.90 14.10
N ASN A 87 -10.57 -9.72 13.84
CA ASN A 87 -11.51 -9.09 14.77
C ASN A 87 -11.78 -9.95 16.01
N ARG A 88 -11.80 -11.28 15.90
CA ARG A 88 -11.86 -12.22 17.02
C ARG A 88 -10.63 -12.08 17.93
N LEU A 89 -9.42 -12.17 17.35
CA LEU A 89 -8.17 -12.04 18.11
C LEU A 89 -8.06 -10.65 18.75
N ARG A 90 -8.46 -9.59 18.04
CA ARG A 90 -8.56 -8.22 18.58
C ARG A 90 -9.40 -8.18 19.86
N ALA A 91 -10.59 -8.78 19.83
CA ALA A 91 -11.52 -8.76 20.96
C ALA A 91 -10.94 -9.50 22.16
N GLU A 92 -10.34 -10.66 21.92
CA GLU A 92 -9.65 -11.45 22.95
C GLU A 92 -8.48 -10.70 23.59
N LEU A 93 -7.65 -10.02 22.78
CA LEU A 93 -6.54 -9.20 23.28
C LEU A 93 -7.01 -7.94 24.00
N TRP A 94 -8.06 -7.28 23.49
CA TRP A 94 -8.66 -6.13 24.15
C TRP A 94 -9.17 -6.51 25.54
N GLN A 95 -9.97 -7.59 25.65
CA GLN A 95 -10.48 -8.07 26.95
C GLN A 95 -9.37 -8.45 27.93
N LEU A 96 -8.24 -8.97 27.42
CA LEU A 96 -7.10 -9.32 28.27
C LEU A 96 -6.42 -8.10 28.89
N LEU A 97 -6.38 -6.97 28.17
CA LEU A 97 -5.57 -5.78 28.50
C LEU A 97 -6.39 -4.62 29.09
N ASP A 98 -7.67 -4.49 28.72
CA ASP A 98 -8.55 -3.43 29.17
C ASP A 98 -8.67 -3.41 30.69
N GLY A 99 -8.58 -2.22 31.30
CA GLY A 99 -8.54 -2.03 32.75
C GLY A 99 -7.25 -2.48 33.47
N LYS A 100 -6.30 -3.15 32.79
CA LYS A 100 -5.02 -3.58 33.39
C LYS A 100 -3.83 -2.70 33.00
N VAL A 101 -3.87 -2.11 31.80
CA VAL A 101 -2.84 -1.22 31.28
C VAL A 101 -3.54 -0.04 30.61
N GLU A 102 -3.03 1.17 30.79
CA GLU A 102 -3.54 2.33 30.05
C GLU A 102 -3.19 2.22 28.56
N SER A 103 -4.08 2.72 27.70
CA SER A 103 -3.83 2.74 26.26
C SER A 103 -2.52 3.44 25.92
N LYS A 104 -1.78 2.88 24.95
CA LYS A 104 -0.48 3.33 24.45
C LYS A 104 0.68 3.24 25.47
N LYS A 105 0.50 2.57 26.61
CA LYS A 105 1.61 2.27 27.54
C LYS A 105 2.24 0.91 27.24
N ARG A 106 3.50 0.76 27.62
CA ARG A 106 4.25 -0.50 27.52
C ARG A 106 3.63 -1.54 28.46
N LEU A 107 3.53 -2.78 28.00
CA LEU A 107 3.04 -3.90 28.78
C LEU A 107 4.12 -4.37 29.78
N PRO A 108 3.74 -4.62 31.05
CA PRO A 108 4.59 -5.36 31.98
C PRO A 108 4.96 -6.76 31.44
N PRO A 109 6.15 -7.31 31.77
CA PRO A 109 6.60 -8.60 31.25
C PRO A 109 5.61 -9.76 31.43
N ALA A 110 4.94 -9.83 32.59
CA ALA A 110 3.93 -10.86 32.86
C ALA A 110 2.71 -10.77 31.93
N LEU A 111 2.24 -9.55 31.62
CA LEU A 111 1.13 -9.34 30.69
C LEU A 111 1.56 -9.59 29.24
N LYS A 112 2.79 -9.23 28.86
CA LYS A 112 3.36 -9.58 27.55
C LYS A 112 3.32 -11.09 27.33
N GLN A 113 3.76 -11.89 28.31
CA GLN A 113 3.72 -13.36 28.19
C GLN A 113 2.30 -13.91 28.04
N GLN A 114 1.32 -13.36 28.77
CA GLN A 114 -0.08 -13.74 28.58
C GLN A 114 -0.61 -13.40 27.18
N VAL A 115 -0.23 -12.24 26.62
CA VAL A 115 -0.59 -11.86 25.25
C VAL A 115 0.02 -12.82 24.24
N ILE A 116 1.30 -13.17 24.38
CA ILE A 116 1.97 -14.14 23.50
C ILE A 116 1.25 -15.48 23.54
N ALA A 117 1.02 -16.03 24.73
CA ALA A 117 0.30 -17.30 24.89
C ALA A 117 -1.11 -17.25 24.27
N LYS A 118 -1.81 -16.10 24.37
CA LYS A 118 -3.12 -15.89 23.75
C LYS A 118 -3.05 -15.91 22.22
N ILE A 119 -2.05 -15.24 21.63
CA ILE A 119 -1.79 -15.25 20.18
C ILE A 119 -1.43 -16.66 19.70
N GLU A 120 -0.57 -17.38 20.43
CA GLU A 120 -0.16 -18.74 20.08
C GLU A 120 -1.33 -19.75 20.16
N ALA A 121 -2.17 -19.65 21.19
CA ALA A 121 -3.33 -20.51 21.37
C ALA A 121 -4.51 -20.17 20.44
N PHE A 122 -4.50 -19.01 19.77
CA PHE A 122 -5.59 -18.58 18.90
C PHE A 122 -5.77 -19.55 17.71
N LYS A 123 -6.99 -20.06 17.57
CA LYS A 123 -7.41 -20.96 16.48
C LYS A 123 -8.05 -20.12 15.38
N GLY A 124 -7.25 -19.71 14.39
CA GLY A 124 -7.62 -18.86 13.28
C GLY A 124 -6.38 -18.22 12.65
N SER A 125 -6.58 -17.41 11.62
CA SER A 125 -5.49 -16.67 10.98
C SER A 125 -4.91 -15.60 11.91
N LYS A 126 -3.58 -15.48 11.93
CA LYS A 126 -2.84 -14.53 12.77
C LYS A 126 -2.10 -13.56 11.87
N ASP A 127 -2.68 -12.38 11.66
CA ASP A 127 -2.08 -11.37 10.81
C ASP A 127 -0.97 -10.61 11.56
N LEU A 128 0.29 -10.97 11.27
CA LEU A 128 1.47 -10.35 11.89
C LEU A 128 1.49 -8.82 11.71
N ASN A 129 1.13 -8.32 10.53
CA ASN A 129 1.10 -6.89 10.23
C ASN A 129 0.14 -6.12 11.16
N THR A 130 -1.03 -6.69 11.43
CA THR A 130 -2.00 -6.12 12.37
C THR A 130 -1.50 -6.22 13.81
N LEU A 131 -0.89 -7.34 14.19
CA LEU A 131 -0.32 -7.50 15.53
C LEU A 131 0.81 -6.52 15.80
N VAL A 132 1.67 -6.26 14.81
CA VAL A 132 2.71 -5.23 14.86
C VAL A 132 2.10 -3.84 15.10
N ASP A 133 1.04 -3.47 14.37
CA ASP A 133 0.36 -2.18 14.56
C ASP A 133 -0.25 -2.03 15.97
N TRP A 134 -0.78 -3.12 16.51
CA TRP A 134 -1.45 -3.13 17.81
C TRP A 134 -0.53 -3.27 19.02
N LEU A 135 0.62 -3.90 18.86
CA LEU A 135 1.45 -4.33 19.98
C LEU A 135 2.86 -3.77 19.92
N LEU A 136 3.39 -3.27 18.81
CA LEU A 136 4.70 -2.61 18.77
C LEU A 136 4.58 -1.08 18.87
N PHE A 137 5.70 -0.42 19.16
CA PHE A 137 5.74 1.04 19.10
C PHE A 137 5.61 1.53 17.65
N SER A 138 5.10 2.75 17.44
CA SER A 138 4.83 3.25 16.09
C SER A 138 6.10 3.30 15.25
N GLY A 139 6.04 2.73 14.04
CA GLY A 139 7.17 2.66 13.11
C GLY A 139 8.05 1.42 13.28
N GLN A 140 7.86 0.61 14.32
CA GLN A 140 8.51 -0.69 14.42
C GLN A 140 7.90 -1.69 13.43
N GLN A 141 8.73 -2.61 12.95
CA GLN A 141 8.37 -3.66 12.00
C GLN A 141 8.88 -5.00 12.52
N ALA A 142 8.26 -6.10 12.08
CA ALA A 142 8.72 -7.45 12.36
C ALA A 142 8.42 -8.32 11.12
N ALA A 143 9.44 -9.03 10.64
CA ALA A 143 9.30 -9.94 9.48
C ALA A 143 8.73 -11.30 9.90
N THR A 144 8.96 -11.72 11.15
CA THR A 144 8.53 -13.01 11.70
C THR A 144 7.86 -12.85 13.06
N PHE A 145 7.09 -13.86 13.47
CA PHE A 145 6.55 -13.94 14.83
C PHE A 145 7.65 -14.00 15.88
N GLU A 146 8.78 -14.64 15.57
CA GLU A 146 9.93 -14.70 16.46
C GLU A 146 10.52 -13.31 16.72
N ASP A 147 10.76 -12.52 15.67
CA ASP A 147 11.22 -11.13 15.79
C ASP A 147 10.22 -10.26 16.53
N PHE A 148 8.93 -10.48 16.27
CA PHE A 148 7.84 -9.78 16.94
C PHE A 148 7.82 -10.06 18.45
N TYR A 149 7.94 -11.32 18.87
CA TYR A 149 7.91 -11.68 20.30
C TYR A 149 9.15 -11.21 21.08
N ARG A 150 10.28 -10.99 20.42
CA ARG A 150 11.49 -10.42 21.05
C ARG A 150 11.33 -8.94 21.41
N GLN A 151 10.45 -8.21 20.72
CA GLN A 151 10.24 -6.78 20.93
C GLN A 151 9.35 -6.45 22.13
N ASP A 152 9.36 -5.19 22.56
CA ASP A 152 8.48 -4.72 23.63
C ASP A 152 7.05 -4.52 23.15
N PHE A 153 6.09 -4.95 23.98
CA PHE A 153 4.67 -4.79 23.67
C PHE A 153 4.10 -3.50 24.28
N TRP A 154 3.19 -2.87 23.55
CA TRP A 154 2.48 -1.64 23.91
C TRP A 154 0.98 -1.83 23.70
N PHE A 155 0.13 -1.29 24.58
CA PHE A 155 -1.32 -1.48 24.46
C PHE A 155 -1.94 -0.54 23.41
N ARG A 156 -1.80 -0.90 22.13
CA ARG A 156 -2.35 -0.13 20.99
C ARG A 156 -3.41 -0.92 20.22
N VAL A 157 -3.85 -2.07 20.74
CA VAL A 157 -4.97 -2.84 20.21
C VAL A 157 -6.19 -1.93 20.05
N ARG A 158 -6.88 -2.04 18.92
CA ARG A 158 -8.05 -1.19 18.63
C ARG A 158 -9.26 -1.62 19.47
N LYS A 159 -9.99 -0.63 20.00
CA LYS A 159 -11.28 -0.86 20.68
C LYS A 159 -12.35 -1.32 19.71
N THR A 160 -12.40 -0.72 18.53
CA THR A 160 -13.40 -1.00 17.50
C THR A 160 -12.91 -2.07 16.53
N PRO A 161 -13.79 -2.97 16.05
CA PRO A 161 -13.44 -3.92 15.01
C PRO A 161 -13.15 -3.21 13.68
N TYR A 162 -12.40 -3.87 12.81
CA TYR A 162 -12.34 -3.48 11.40
C TYR A 162 -13.70 -3.75 10.76
N ALA A 163 -14.11 -2.84 9.87
CA ALA A 163 -15.31 -3.05 9.05
C ALA A 163 -15.06 -4.17 8.03
N SER A 164 -16.14 -4.75 7.53
CA SER A 164 -16.07 -5.69 6.40
C SER A 164 -15.40 -5.03 5.19
N ALA A 165 -14.59 -5.81 4.47
CA ALA A 165 -14.02 -5.43 3.18
C ALA A 165 -14.85 -5.95 2.00
N GLU A 166 -16.12 -6.31 2.24
CA GLU A 166 -17.07 -6.68 1.19
C GLU A 166 -17.08 -5.60 0.10
N HIS A 167 -17.07 -6.04 -1.15
CA HIS A 167 -17.00 -5.20 -2.34
C HIS A 167 -15.70 -4.41 -2.56
N TYR A 168 -14.69 -4.53 -1.69
CA TYR A 168 -13.45 -3.76 -1.82
C TYR A 168 -12.66 -4.15 -3.08
N LEU A 169 -12.65 -5.45 -3.44
CA LEU A 169 -11.90 -5.97 -4.58
C LEU A 169 -12.77 -6.21 -5.83
N ASP A 170 -14.04 -5.79 -5.81
CA ASP A 170 -14.99 -6.09 -6.88
C ASP A 170 -14.55 -5.49 -8.23
N GLY A 171 -14.54 -6.33 -9.25
CA GLY A 171 -14.19 -5.94 -10.62
C GLY A 171 -12.69 -5.73 -10.87
N LEU A 172 -11.83 -6.01 -9.89
CA LEU A 172 -10.38 -6.02 -10.06
C LEU A 172 -9.91 -7.36 -10.63
N GLU A 173 -8.97 -7.30 -11.57
CA GLU A 173 -8.17 -8.46 -11.96
C GLU A 173 -6.96 -8.55 -11.02
N ILE A 174 -6.96 -9.55 -10.14
CA ILE A 174 -5.90 -9.70 -9.13
C ILE A 174 -4.83 -10.62 -9.69
N VAL A 175 -3.60 -10.12 -9.71
CA VAL A 175 -2.40 -10.89 -10.08
C VAL A 175 -1.36 -10.78 -8.97
N SER A 176 -0.36 -11.64 -8.97
CA SER A 176 0.78 -11.57 -8.06
C SER A 176 2.04 -11.91 -8.84
N GLU A 177 2.60 -10.91 -9.52
CA GLU A 177 3.72 -11.05 -10.44
C GLU A 177 4.83 -10.04 -10.13
N SER A 178 6.08 -10.40 -10.44
CA SER A 178 7.16 -9.42 -10.40
C SER A 178 6.91 -8.31 -11.43
N PHE A 179 7.27 -7.06 -11.11
CA PHE A 179 7.15 -5.97 -12.08
C PHE A 179 7.95 -6.24 -13.37
N HIS A 180 9.04 -7.01 -13.27
CA HIS A 180 9.83 -7.49 -14.42
C HIS A 180 9.02 -8.33 -15.41
N GLN A 181 7.95 -8.99 -14.96
CA GLN A 181 7.08 -9.81 -15.80
C GLN A 181 5.79 -9.07 -16.16
N LEU A 182 5.25 -8.30 -15.21
CA LEU A 182 3.97 -7.62 -15.38
C LEU A 182 4.07 -6.43 -16.35
N MET A 183 5.04 -5.53 -16.16
CA MET A 183 5.14 -4.31 -16.96
C MET A 183 5.38 -4.58 -18.46
N PRO A 184 6.26 -5.52 -18.87
CA PRO A 184 6.48 -5.80 -20.30
C PRO A 184 5.23 -6.22 -21.06
N LYS A 185 4.23 -6.82 -20.41
CA LYS A 185 2.94 -7.18 -21.04
C LYS A 185 2.17 -5.98 -21.58
N PHE A 186 2.50 -4.77 -21.12
CA PHE A 186 1.81 -3.53 -21.45
C PHE A 186 2.71 -2.50 -22.15
N GLN A 187 3.94 -2.87 -22.51
CA GLN A 187 4.94 -1.92 -23.02
C GLN A 187 4.44 -1.18 -24.27
N ASP A 188 3.83 -1.90 -25.20
CA ASP A 188 3.36 -1.35 -26.48
C ASP A 188 1.90 -0.87 -26.46
N ASN A 189 1.26 -0.85 -25.29
CA ASN A 189 -0.13 -0.42 -25.15
C ASN A 189 -0.22 1.06 -24.72
N PRO A 190 -0.56 2.00 -25.63
CA PRO A 190 -0.66 3.42 -25.30
C PRO A 190 -1.84 3.76 -24.38
N LYS A 191 -2.81 2.85 -24.23
CA LYS A 191 -3.95 2.97 -23.29
C LYS A 191 -3.77 2.15 -22.01
N ALA A 192 -2.55 1.72 -21.70
CA ALA A 192 -2.24 1.11 -20.42
C ALA A 192 -1.60 2.15 -19.49
N LEU A 193 -2.34 2.60 -18.48
CA LEU A 193 -1.83 3.49 -17.43
C LEU A 193 -1.07 2.67 -16.39
N LEU A 194 0.20 3.00 -16.16
CA LEU A 194 1.02 2.37 -15.12
C LEU A 194 0.95 3.19 -13.83
N ILE A 195 0.46 2.59 -12.75
CA ILE A 195 0.54 3.15 -11.39
C ILE A 195 1.75 2.50 -10.71
N LEU A 196 2.73 3.32 -10.35
CA LEU A 196 4.02 2.91 -9.84
C LEU A 196 4.22 3.47 -8.43
N ASP A 197 4.12 2.61 -7.43
CA ASP A 197 4.35 2.95 -6.01
C ASP A 197 5.36 1.99 -5.38
N PRO A 198 6.62 1.98 -5.85
CA PRO A 198 7.62 1.02 -5.39
C PRO A 198 8.03 1.28 -3.93
N PRO A 199 8.61 0.28 -3.24
CA PRO A 199 9.33 0.52 -1.99
C PRO A 199 10.43 1.57 -2.20
N TYR A 200 10.53 2.53 -1.28
CA TYR A 200 11.51 3.61 -1.42
C TYR A 200 12.90 3.16 -0.95
N LEU A 201 13.93 3.41 -1.78
CA LEU A 201 15.31 2.93 -1.59
C LEU A 201 15.89 3.17 -0.19
N CYS A 202 15.64 4.34 0.41
CA CYS A 202 16.18 4.71 1.72
C CYS A 202 15.16 4.50 2.87
N THR A 203 14.27 3.51 2.77
CA THR A 203 13.27 3.20 3.81
C THR A 203 13.34 1.76 4.29
N HIS A 204 12.91 1.51 5.53
CA HIS A 204 12.76 0.16 6.06
C HIS A 204 11.62 -0.59 5.36
N GLN A 205 11.93 -1.74 4.77
CA GLN A 205 11.01 -2.50 3.92
C GLN A 205 10.39 -3.73 4.62
N ALA A 206 10.66 -3.96 5.90
CA ALA A 206 10.25 -5.20 6.60
C ALA A 206 8.72 -5.33 6.79
N SER A 207 7.93 -4.30 6.48
CA SER A 207 6.47 -4.38 6.45
C SER A 207 5.89 -4.96 5.14
N TYR A 208 6.69 -5.07 4.09
CA TYR A 208 6.28 -5.65 2.80
C TYR A 208 6.62 -7.14 2.78
N ARG A 209 5.75 -7.99 2.21
CA ARG A 209 6.02 -9.44 2.06
C ARG A 209 6.93 -9.67 0.85
N GLN A 210 8.13 -9.12 0.88
CA GLN A 210 9.09 -9.29 -0.19
C GLN A 210 10.15 -10.33 0.22
N ALA A 211 10.25 -11.40 -0.56
CA ALA A 211 11.35 -12.36 -0.42
C ALA A 211 12.71 -11.76 -0.82
N HIS A 212 12.70 -10.67 -1.61
CA HIS A 212 13.86 -9.95 -2.10
C HIS A 212 13.76 -8.47 -1.69
N TYR A 213 14.84 -7.89 -1.17
CA TYR A 213 14.88 -6.46 -0.85
C TYR A 213 14.84 -5.64 -2.16
N PHE A 214 13.89 -4.71 -2.29
CA PHE A 214 13.86 -3.83 -3.47
C PHE A 214 15.05 -2.88 -3.42
N ASP A 215 16.06 -3.19 -4.23
CA ASP A 215 17.36 -2.52 -4.21
C ASP A 215 17.50 -1.47 -5.33
N LEU A 216 18.70 -0.88 -5.41
CA LEU A 216 19.02 0.10 -6.44
C LEU A 216 18.91 -0.50 -7.85
N ILE A 217 19.26 -1.77 -8.05
CA ILE A 217 19.20 -2.42 -9.35
C ILE A 217 17.75 -2.64 -9.77
N ASP A 218 16.89 -3.10 -8.85
CA ASP A 218 15.45 -3.21 -9.09
C ASP A 218 14.84 -1.85 -9.42
N PHE A 219 15.24 -0.80 -8.70
CA PHE A 219 14.82 0.56 -9.02
C PHE A 219 15.24 0.98 -10.43
N LEU A 220 16.51 0.80 -10.82
CA LEU A 220 16.98 1.15 -12.17
C LEU A 220 16.25 0.34 -13.26
N ARG A 221 15.95 -0.94 -13.01
CA ARG A 221 15.16 -1.76 -13.93
C ARG A 221 13.72 -1.28 -14.04
N LEU A 222 13.10 -0.87 -12.94
CA LEU A 222 11.77 -0.26 -12.94
C LEU A 222 11.76 1.01 -13.79
N ILE A 223 12.79 1.85 -13.66
CA ILE A 223 12.95 3.06 -14.48
C ILE A 223 13.05 2.72 -15.96
N ASN A 224 13.84 1.71 -16.33
CA ASN A 224 13.98 1.29 -17.73
C ASN A 224 12.69 0.73 -18.33
N LEU A 225 11.80 0.15 -17.51
CA LEU A 225 10.50 -0.36 -17.93
C LEU A 225 9.40 0.72 -17.90
N THR A 226 9.65 1.88 -17.29
CA THR A 226 8.66 2.94 -17.16
C THR A 226 8.42 3.61 -18.51
N ARG A 227 7.15 3.82 -18.86
CA ARG A 227 6.72 4.48 -20.11
C ARG A 227 5.36 5.17 -19.95
N PRO A 228 5.11 6.34 -20.58
CA PRO A 228 3.81 7.01 -20.51
C PRO A 228 2.68 6.18 -21.15
N PRO A 229 1.43 6.25 -20.65
CA PRO A 229 1.03 7.05 -19.50
C PRO A 229 1.41 6.37 -18.17
N TYR A 230 1.93 7.15 -17.21
CA TYR A 230 2.28 6.66 -15.87
C TYR A 230 1.94 7.66 -14.75
N LEU A 231 1.69 7.11 -13.56
CA LEU A 231 1.58 7.80 -12.27
C LEU A 231 2.63 7.20 -11.32
N PHE A 232 3.70 7.93 -11.03
CA PHE A 232 4.81 7.47 -10.21
C PHE A 232 4.81 8.17 -8.85
N PHE A 233 4.56 7.40 -7.79
CA PHE A 233 4.64 7.86 -6.42
C PHE A 233 6.06 7.77 -5.89
N SER A 234 6.48 8.83 -5.21
CA SER A 234 7.79 8.88 -4.59
C SER A 234 7.77 9.74 -3.34
N SER A 235 8.91 9.86 -2.65
CA SER A 235 9.07 10.79 -1.53
C SER A 235 10.45 11.42 -1.50
N THR A 236 10.67 12.40 -0.63
CA THR A 236 12.01 12.94 -0.39
C THR A 236 13.04 11.85 -0.03
N LYS A 237 12.62 10.73 0.59
CA LYS A 237 13.53 9.62 0.92
C LYS A 237 13.92 8.74 -0.27
N SER A 238 13.27 8.91 -1.42
CA SER A 238 13.57 8.11 -2.61
C SER A 238 14.62 8.76 -3.52
N GLU A 239 15.01 10.01 -3.26
CA GLU A 239 15.86 10.82 -4.15
C GLU A 239 15.34 10.92 -5.60
N PHE A 240 14.08 10.54 -5.85
CA PHE A 240 13.56 10.31 -7.19
C PHE A 240 13.58 11.54 -8.09
N ILE A 241 13.24 12.71 -7.53
CA ILE A 241 13.27 13.96 -8.28
C ILE A 241 14.70 14.30 -8.70
N ARG A 242 15.66 14.21 -7.78
CA ARG A 242 17.08 14.43 -8.10
C ARG A 242 17.60 13.44 -9.13
N PHE A 243 17.14 12.19 -9.06
CA PHE A 243 17.46 11.18 -10.05
C PHE A 243 16.88 11.52 -11.43
N ILE A 244 15.61 11.94 -11.53
CA ILE A 244 15.01 12.40 -12.79
C ILE A 244 15.76 13.61 -13.35
N ASP A 245 16.08 14.59 -12.51
CA ASP A 245 16.79 15.81 -12.94
C ASP A 245 18.16 15.43 -13.54
N TYR A 246 18.92 14.54 -12.87
CA TYR A 246 20.15 13.94 -13.41
C TYR A 246 19.91 13.24 -14.75
N MET A 247 18.86 12.41 -14.86
CA MET A 247 18.59 11.68 -16.11
C MET A 247 18.39 12.65 -17.29
N ILE A 248 17.65 13.74 -17.06
CA ILE A 248 17.33 14.75 -18.07
C ILE A 248 18.55 15.59 -18.43
N GLU A 249 19.31 16.07 -17.43
CA GLU A 249 20.50 16.90 -17.62
C GLU A 249 21.58 16.16 -18.42
N ASP A 250 21.87 14.92 -18.02
CA ASP A 250 22.95 14.11 -18.60
C ASP A 250 22.48 13.25 -19.78
N LYS A 251 21.18 13.29 -20.11
CA LYS A 251 20.55 12.52 -21.20
C LYS A 251 20.87 11.03 -21.16
N VAL A 252 20.83 10.45 -19.97
CA VAL A 252 21.05 9.01 -19.77
C VAL A 252 19.93 8.19 -20.38
N ASP A 253 20.11 6.89 -20.54
CA ASP A 253 19.10 6.02 -21.16
C ASP A 253 17.70 6.21 -20.56
N ASN A 254 16.69 6.24 -21.43
CA ASN A 254 15.27 6.44 -21.12
C ASN A 254 14.88 7.83 -20.57
N TRP A 255 15.76 8.83 -20.57
CA TRP A 255 15.47 10.17 -20.04
C TRP A 255 14.21 10.86 -20.64
N GLN A 256 13.90 10.62 -21.92
CA GLN A 256 12.78 11.26 -22.62
C GLN A 256 11.41 10.96 -22.01
N ILE A 257 11.27 9.82 -21.33
CA ILE A 257 10.02 9.47 -20.65
C ILE A 257 9.74 10.38 -19.44
N PHE A 258 10.75 11.06 -18.94
CA PHE A 258 10.63 12.03 -17.86
C PHE A 258 10.67 13.48 -18.35
N GLU A 259 11.01 13.79 -19.60
CA GLU A 259 10.89 15.17 -20.10
C GLU A 259 9.48 15.73 -19.90
N SER A 260 9.39 16.98 -19.42
CA SER A 260 8.13 17.69 -19.18
C SER A 260 7.15 16.96 -18.25
N TYR A 261 7.66 16.10 -17.36
CA TYR A 261 6.85 15.48 -16.31
C TYR A 261 6.10 16.54 -15.50
N GLN A 262 4.92 16.18 -15.01
CA GLN A 262 4.16 17.00 -14.09
C GLN A 262 4.31 16.44 -12.68
N ARG A 263 4.28 17.31 -11.66
CA ARG A 263 4.48 16.92 -10.26
C ARG A 263 3.42 17.52 -9.36
N ILE A 264 2.85 16.68 -8.51
CA ILE A 264 1.99 17.09 -7.39
C ILE A 264 2.73 16.76 -6.10
N VAL A 265 2.81 17.72 -5.18
CA VAL A 265 3.50 17.58 -3.89
C VAL A 265 2.47 17.62 -2.77
N ASN A 266 2.59 16.70 -1.83
CA ASN A 266 1.88 16.78 -0.56
C ASN A 266 2.90 16.88 0.59
N THR A 267 2.88 18.00 1.29
CA THR A 267 3.84 18.29 2.37
C THR A 267 3.26 17.88 3.71
N SER A 268 4.03 17.10 4.48
CA SER A 268 3.74 16.87 5.90
C SER A 268 4.93 17.28 6.75
N THR A 269 4.67 18.00 7.84
CA THR A 269 5.67 18.31 8.86
C THR A 269 5.75 17.14 9.83
N SER A 270 6.89 16.45 9.85
CA SER A 270 7.19 15.42 10.84
C SER A 270 8.21 15.95 11.85
N TYR A 271 8.30 15.31 13.03
CA TYR A 271 9.28 15.65 14.06
C TYR A 271 10.74 15.52 13.57
N ALA A 272 10.99 14.78 12.49
CA ALA A 272 12.29 14.54 11.87
C ALA A 272 12.60 15.46 10.67
N GLY A 273 11.75 16.45 10.37
CA GLY A 273 11.92 17.38 9.25
C GLY A 273 10.74 17.39 8.27
N ARG A 274 10.88 18.20 7.21
CA ARG A 274 9.91 18.35 6.12
C ARG A 274 9.95 17.09 5.25
N TYR A 275 8.88 16.30 5.29
CA TYR A 275 8.72 15.11 4.45
C TYR A 275 7.70 15.44 3.36
N GLU A 276 8.08 15.22 2.11
CA GLU A 276 7.20 15.43 0.96
C GLU A 276 6.97 14.11 0.26
N ASP A 277 5.70 13.74 0.13
CA ASP A 277 5.29 12.72 -0.83
C ASP A 277 5.03 13.41 -2.17
N ASN A 278 5.39 12.74 -3.26
CA ASN A 278 5.27 13.24 -4.61
C ASN A 278 4.48 12.28 -5.47
N LEU A 279 3.72 12.84 -6.40
CA LEU A 279 3.15 12.14 -7.54
C LEU A 279 3.70 12.79 -8.81
N VAL A 280 4.58 12.07 -9.49
CA VAL A 280 5.16 12.44 -10.79
C VAL A 280 4.38 11.73 -11.88
N TYR A 281 3.95 12.44 -12.91
CA TYR A 281 3.14 11.82 -13.96
C TYR A 281 3.40 12.40 -15.34
N LYS A 282 3.10 11.58 -16.34
CA LYS A 282 3.06 11.93 -17.76
C LYS A 282 2.01 11.08 -18.45
N PHE A 283 1.15 11.70 -19.25
CA PHE A 283 0.15 11.01 -20.07
C PHE A 283 0.57 11.01 -21.54
#